data_AF-A0A922XFG1-F1
#
_entry.id   AF-A0A922XFG1-F1
#
_cell.length_a   1.000
_cell.length_b   1.000
_cell.length_c   1.000
_cell.angle_alpha   90.00
_cell.angle_beta   90.00
_cell.angle_gamma   90.00
#
_symmetry.space_group_name_H-M   'P 1'
#
loop_
_entity.id
_entity.type
_entity.pdbx_description
1 polymer ?
#
loop_
_entity_poly.entity_id
_entity_poly.type
_entity_poly.pdbx_seq_one_letter_code
_entity_poly.pdbx_strand_id
1 'polypeptide(L)'
;MVVAGLGIACANVQDSASAADPWADHVVSYVQGTGVGNDFVTGNPVNNPLTAVGEPTRFTSDAANFGGPTTPFSSAYRDDEIVSIGAGGSLTLQFDEPVVDHPLNPFGIDLLVFGNAFYSIDFGTFLATGAVDDDGGLIEVSANGVNFFPVTGSADGRFPTVGYLDIAEPFPSLDGAVLSDFTKPVNPAALSNVTGMNTAQIVAAYDGSGGGLGVDISSAGLASISYIRFSNPLGSLKTPEIDAVADVRAVPEPATISLLAIAATAIAGLRRRQR
;
A
#
# COMPACT_ATOMS: atom_id res chain seq x y z
N MET A 1 20.47 42.10 52.87
CA MET A 1 19.63 41.94 51.66
C MET A 1 20.35 40.96 50.75
N VAL A 2 20.02 39.68 50.84
CA VAL A 2 20.55 38.61 49.97
C VAL A 2 19.33 37.79 49.57
N VAL A 3 18.99 37.80 48.28
CA VAL A 3 17.87 37.05 47.73
C VAL A 3 18.45 35.78 47.10
N ALA A 4 18.04 34.63 47.62
CA ALA A 4 18.33 33.32 47.04
C ALA A 4 17.33 33.05 45.91
N GLY A 5 17.82 32.74 44.71
CA GLY A 5 17.01 32.29 43.58
C GLY A 5 17.10 30.77 43.44
N LEU A 6 16.00 30.07 43.67
CA LEU A 6 15.84 28.66 43.29
C LEU A 6 15.61 28.59 41.77
N GLY A 7 16.51 27.95 41.05
CA GLY A 7 16.30 27.55 39.66
C GLY A 7 15.64 26.18 39.60
N ILE A 8 14.40 26.11 39.09
CA ILE A 8 13.75 24.85 38.73
C ILE A 8 14.27 24.48 37.33
N ALA A 9 15.03 23.39 37.25
CA ALA A 9 15.40 22.79 35.97
C ALA A 9 14.29 21.80 35.56
N CYS A 10 13.50 22.16 34.55
CA CYS A 10 12.62 21.22 33.87
C CYS A 10 13.47 20.36 32.92
N ALA A 11 13.60 19.08 33.22
CA ALA A 11 14.15 18.11 32.28
C ALA A 11 13.12 17.85 31.17
N ASN A 12 13.50 18.13 29.92
CA ASN A 12 12.72 17.71 28.77
C ASN A 12 12.98 16.21 28.56
N VAL A 13 11.95 15.40 28.76
CA VAL A 13 11.92 14.05 28.21
C VAL A 13 11.58 14.24 26.72
N GLN A 14 12.56 14.02 25.85
CA GLN A 14 12.29 13.82 24.44
C GLN A 14 11.81 12.38 24.28
N ASP A 15 10.49 12.19 24.19
CA ASP A 15 9.94 10.98 23.57
C ASP A 15 10.37 11.03 22.10
N SER A 16 11.18 10.06 21.70
CA SER A 16 11.45 9.78 20.30
C SER A 16 10.17 9.17 19.72
N ALA A 17 9.26 10.00 19.21
CA ALA A 17 8.23 9.52 18.31
C ALA A 17 8.96 8.90 17.11
N SER A 18 8.79 7.59 16.88
CA SER A 18 9.05 7.02 15.56
C SER A 18 8.29 7.90 14.56
N ALA A 19 8.91 8.26 13.44
CA ALA A 19 8.19 9.02 12.44
C ALA A 19 7.11 8.08 11.90
N ALA A 20 5.84 8.36 12.22
CA ALA A 20 4.70 7.61 11.70
C ALA A 20 4.85 7.52 10.18
N ASP A 21 4.96 6.29 9.68
CA ASP A 21 4.98 5.99 8.27
C ASP A 21 3.68 5.24 7.92
N PRO A 22 3.28 5.21 6.63
CA PRO A 22 2.00 4.63 6.27
C PRO A 22 2.09 3.10 6.12
N TRP A 23 3.21 2.45 6.42
CA TRP A 23 3.41 1.03 6.11
C TRP A 23 3.10 0.15 7.30
N ALA A 24 2.93 -1.15 7.05
CA ALA A 24 2.99 -2.12 8.14
C ALA A 24 4.43 -2.25 8.67
N ASP A 25 4.58 -2.21 9.99
CA ASP A 25 5.88 -2.13 10.67
C ASP A 25 6.42 -3.49 11.11
N HIS A 26 5.51 -4.44 11.35
CA HIS A 26 5.83 -5.64 12.12
C HIS A 26 5.23 -6.92 11.54
N VAL A 27 6.07 -7.94 11.44
CA VAL A 27 5.61 -9.33 11.23
C VAL A 27 5.24 -9.92 12.59
N VAL A 28 3.94 -10.15 12.80
CA VAL A 28 3.42 -10.79 14.01
C VAL A 28 3.60 -12.31 13.94
N SER A 29 3.30 -12.90 12.77
CA SER A 29 3.44 -14.33 12.55
C SER A 29 3.51 -14.66 11.06
N TYR A 30 4.28 -15.68 10.71
CA TYR A 30 4.27 -16.27 9.37
C TYR A 30 4.23 -17.79 9.47
N VAL A 31 3.29 -18.38 8.75
CA VAL A 31 3.17 -19.82 8.51
C VAL A 31 3.29 -20.02 7.01
N GLN A 32 4.42 -20.57 6.57
CA GLN A 32 4.73 -20.70 5.15
C GLN A 32 3.67 -21.46 4.34
N GLY A 33 3.07 -22.51 4.90
CA GLY A 33 2.25 -23.46 4.14
C GLY A 33 3.07 -24.27 3.14
N THR A 34 2.42 -24.90 2.16
CA THR A 34 3.06 -25.77 1.16
C THR A 34 3.03 -25.16 -0.24
N GLY A 35 4.06 -25.42 -1.05
CA GLY A 35 4.09 -25.02 -2.46
C GLY A 35 4.81 -23.70 -2.76
N VAL A 36 5.33 -23.02 -1.73
CA VAL A 36 6.20 -21.84 -1.92
C VAL A 36 7.39 -22.19 -2.82
N GLY A 37 7.53 -21.41 -3.89
CA GLY A 37 8.60 -21.55 -4.87
C GLY A 37 9.92 -20.91 -4.44
N ASN A 38 10.90 -20.99 -5.33
CA ASN A 38 12.20 -20.37 -5.17
C ASN A 38 12.40 -19.28 -6.22
N ASP A 39 13.12 -18.23 -5.86
CA ASP A 39 13.63 -17.24 -6.82
C ASP A 39 14.53 -17.94 -7.84
N PHE A 40 14.32 -17.64 -9.12
CA PHE A 40 14.97 -18.36 -10.23
C PHE A 40 16.44 -17.98 -10.44
N VAL A 41 16.91 -16.89 -9.83
CA VAL A 41 18.30 -16.43 -9.90
C VAL A 41 19.07 -16.84 -8.65
N THR A 42 18.52 -16.58 -7.46
CA THR A 42 19.21 -16.88 -6.19
C THR A 42 19.03 -18.34 -5.77
N GLY A 43 17.94 -18.99 -6.21
CA GLY A 43 17.55 -20.33 -5.80
C GLY A 43 16.99 -20.41 -4.38
N ASN A 44 16.88 -19.28 -3.68
CA ASN A 44 16.33 -19.18 -2.33
C ASN A 44 14.80 -19.29 -2.35
N PRO A 45 14.17 -19.83 -1.29
CA PRO A 45 12.72 -19.80 -1.16
C PRO A 45 12.20 -18.36 -1.00
N VAL A 46 11.06 -18.05 -1.62
CA VAL A 46 10.37 -16.75 -1.49
C VAL A 46 9.54 -16.74 -0.20
N ASN A 47 10.20 -16.84 0.95
CA ASN A 47 9.55 -17.11 2.24
C ASN A 47 10.03 -16.24 3.41
N ASN A 48 10.69 -15.11 3.12
CA ASN A 48 11.12 -14.17 4.14
C ASN A 48 10.00 -13.16 4.43
N PRO A 49 9.26 -13.27 5.55
CA PRO A 49 8.13 -12.37 5.80
C PRO A 49 8.54 -10.91 6.07
N LEU A 50 9.82 -10.64 6.32
CA LEU A 50 10.32 -9.28 6.52
C LEU A 50 10.37 -8.46 5.22
N THR A 51 10.15 -9.07 4.05
CA THR A 51 10.03 -8.32 2.81
C THR A 51 8.69 -7.59 2.71
N ALA A 52 7.66 -8.06 3.45
CA ALA A 52 6.30 -7.51 3.41
C ALA A 52 6.06 -6.27 4.29
N VAL A 53 7.12 -5.70 4.88
CA VAL A 53 7.05 -4.52 5.76
C VAL A 53 7.84 -3.37 5.14
N GLY A 54 7.37 -2.13 5.36
CA GLY A 54 7.94 -0.94 4.75
C GLY A 54 7.32 -0.58 3.39
N GLU A 55 8.02 0.28 2.65
CA GLU A 55 7.52 0.83 1.37
C GLU A 55 7.44 -0.26 0.28
N PRO A 56 6.35 -0.31 -0.53
CA PRO A 56 6.25 -1.21 -1.68
C PRO A 56 7.42 -1.08 -2.66
N THR A 57 7.76 -2.18 -3.32
CA THR A 57 8.87 -2.23 -4.26
C THR A 57 8.60 -1.36 -5.49
N ARG A 58 9.49 -0.39 -5.74
CA ARG A 58 9.45 0.47 -6.93
C ARG A 58 10.23 -0.09 -8.11
N PHE A 59 11.27 -0.87 -7.82
CA PHE A 59 12.18 -1.41 -8.81
C PHE A 59 12.60 -2.80 -8.38
N THR A 60 12.21 -3.78 -9.19
CA THR A 60 12.59 -5.17 -9.01
C THR A 60 14.08 -5.34 -9.35
N SER A 61 14.84 -5.89 -8.42
CA SER A 61 16.28 -6.01 -8.46
C SER A 61 16.77 -6.88 -9.63
N ASP A 62 18.06 -6.73 -9.96
CA ASP A 62 18.75 -7.51 -10.98
C ASP A 62 18.24 -7.30 -12.42
N ALA A 63 18.56 -6.14 -12.98
CA ALA A 63 18.26 -5.79 -14.38
C ALA A 63 18.86 -6.76 -15.41
N ALA A 64 19.85 -7.59 -15.05
CA ALA A 64 20.37 -8.62 -15.95
C ALA A 64 19.43 -9.83 -16.07
N ASN A 65 18.56 -10.02 -15.09
CA ASN A 65 17.58 -11.11 -15.02
C ASN A 65 16.15 -10.55 -14.96
N PHE A 66 15.84 -9.70 -15.94
CA PHE A 66 14.51 -9.12 -16.18
C PHE A 66 14.04 -8.09 -15.15
N GLY A 67 14.88 -7.72 -14.18
CA GLY A 67 14.57 -6.65 -13.22
C GLY A 67 14.37 -5.30 -13.90
N GLY A 68 13.62 -4.42 -13.24
CA GLY A 68 13.19 -3.14 -13.76
C GLY A 68 12.17 -2.46 -12.83
N PRO A 69 11.74 -1.24 -13.15
CA PRO A 69 10.65 -0.57 -12.44
C PRO A 69 9.40 -1.44 -12.38
N THR A 70 8.68 -1.39 -11.27
CA THR A 70 7.35 -2.01 -11.21
C THR A 70 6.38 -1.25 -12.11
N THR A 71 5.67 -2.00 -12.95
CA THR A 71 4.73 -1.49 -13.95
C THR A 71 3.42 -2.28 -13.87
N PRO A 72 2.37 -1.85 -14.59
CA PRO A 72 1.14 -2.62 -14.67
C PRO A 72 1.31 -4.05 -15.22
N PHE A 73 2.45 -4.37 -15.84
CA PHE A 73 2.77 -5.64 -16.49
C PHE A 73 3.93 -6.40 -15.83
N SER A 74 4.57 -5.83 -14.82
CA SER A 74 5.72 -6.42 -14.12
C SER A 74 5.76 -5.89 -12.68
N SER A 75 5.44 -6.75 -11.72
CA SER A 75 5.42 -6.48 -10.28
C SER A 75 6.78 -6.81 -9.62
N ALA A 76 6.84 -6.67 -8.30
CA ALA A 76 7.95 -7.15 -7.46
C ALA A 76 7.93 -8.68 -7.40
N TYR A 77 9.08 -9.36 -7.57
CA TYR A 77 9.09 -10.83 -7.70
C TYR A 77 10.31 -11.55 -7.11
N ARG A 78 11.23 -10.84 -6.48
CA ARG A 78 12.46 -11.44 -5.93
C ARG A 78 12.28 -11.93 -4.50
N ASP A 79 13.13 -12.85 -4.06
CA ASP A 79 13.07 -13.41 -2.70
C ASP A 79 13.36 -12.40 -1.59
N ASP A 80 13.90 -11.23 -1.93
CA ASP A 80 14.14 -10.10 -1.03
C ASP A 80 13.11 -8.96 -1.15
N GLU A 81 12.09 -9.13 -2.01
CA GLU A 81 11.04 -8.12 -2.26
C GLU A 81 9.66 -8.61 -1.83
N ILE A 82 9.38 -9.90 -1.99
CA ILE A 82 8.07 -10.47 -1.70
C ILE A 82 8.15 -11.71 -0.83
N VAL A 83 7.06 -11.97 -0.08
CA VAL A 83 6.87 -13.21 0.65
C VAL A 83 5.68 -13.98 0.10
N SER A 84 5.89 -15.26 -0.20
CA SER A 84 4.85 -16.15 -0.71
C SER A 84 4.17 -16.93 0.42
N ILE A 85 2.87 -17.11 0.32
CA ILE A 85 2.04 -17.84 1.29
C ILE A 85 1.52 -19.11 0.60
N GLY A 86 2.15 -20.25 0.92
CA GLY A 86 1.75 -21.56 0.42
C GLY A 86 0.40 -22.03 0.95
N ALA A 87 -0.13 -23.10 0.37
CA ALA A 87 -1.43 -23.66 0.76
C ALA A 87 -1.46 -24.02 2.25
N GLY A 88 -2.50 -23.56 2.95
CA GLY A 88 -2.64 -23.68 4.41
C GLY A 88 -1.76 -22.73 5.22
N GLY A 89 -1.03 -21.83 4.57
CA GLY A 89 -0.19 -20.82 5.18
C GLY A 89 -0.95 -19.54 5.54
N SER A 90 -0.26 -18.66 6.27
CA SER A 90 -0.74 -17.33 6.58
C SER A 90 0.40 -16.37 6.92
N LEU A 91 0.17 -15.08 6.74
CA LEU A 91 1.02 -13.98 7.18
C LEU A 91 0.17 -13.00 7.99
N THR A 92 0.62 -12.62 9.17
CA THR A 92 -0.02 -11.56 9.97
C THR A 92 0.97 -10.42 10.13
N LEU A 93 0.57 -9.23 9.71
CA LEU A 93 1.31 -8.00 9.87
C LEU A 93 0.59 -7.07 10.85
N GLN A 94 1.34 -6.13 11.42
CA GLN A 94 0.85 -5.11 12.34
C GLN A 94 1.36 -3.73 11.91
N PHE A 95 0.48 -2.74 12.07
CA PHE A 95 0.81 -1.32 12.04
C PHE A 95 1.03 -0.80 13.47
N ASP A 96 1.99 0.09 13.65
CA ASP A 96 2.21 0.85 14.88
C ASP A 96 1.09 1.87 15.08
N GLU A 97 0.76 2.62 14.02
CA GLU A 97 -0.43 3.47 13.96
C GLU A 97 -1.65 2.72 13.42
N PRO A 98 -2.79 2.72 14.13
CA PRO A 98 -3.99 2.08 13.59
C PRO A 98 -4.45 2.74 12.27
N VAL A 99 -4.71 1.91 11.26
CA VAL A 99 -5.44 2.31 10.05
C VAL A 99 -6.87 2.65 10.45
N VAL A 100 -7.38 3.79 10.01
CA VAL A 100 -8.70 4.31 10.39
C VAL A 100 -9.63 4.33 9.19
N ASP A 101 -10.89 3.91 9.38
CA ASP A 101 -12.00 4.17 8.46
C ASP A 101 -12.29 5.67 8.48
N HIS A 102 -11.56 6.41 7.63
CA HIS A 102 -11.61 7.85 7.61
C HIS A 102 -12.58 8.31 6.50
N PRO A 103 -13.56 9.19 6.79
CA PRO A 103 -14.52 9.67 5.78
C PRO A 103 -13.93 10.49 4.62
N LEU A 104 -12.62 10.72 4.64
CA LEU A 104 -11.87 11.45 3.60
C LEU A 104 -10.89 10.53 2.87
N ASN A 105 -10.88 9.25 3.20
CA ASN A 105 -10.18 8.24 2.43
C ASN A 105 -10.84 8.12 1.05
N PRO A 106 -10.09 8.29 -0.05
CA PRO A 106 -10.67 8.24 -1.38
C PRO A 106 -11.39 6.92 -1.64
N PHE A 107 -12.59 7.01 -2.19
CA PHE A 107 -13.43 5.86 -2.57
C PHE A 107 -13.85 4.95 -1.40
N GLY A 108 -13.65 5.40 -0.14
CA GLY A 108 -13.92 4.59 1.06
C GLY A 108 -12.91 3.45 1.25
N ILE A 109 -11.69 3.60 0.70
CA ILE A 109 -10.62 2.61 0.80
C ILE A 109 -9.65 3.04 1.89
N ASP A 110 -9.41 2.17 2.87
CA ASP A 110 -8.64 2.52 4.07
C ASP A 110 -7.22 1.96 4.05
N LEU A 111 -6.99 0.86 3.33
CA LEU A 111 -5.65 0.31 3.13
C LEU A 111 -5.42 -0.15 1.70
N LEU A 112 -4.15 -0.33 1.37
CA LEU A 112 -3.66 -0.88 0.11
C LEU A 112 -2.81 -2.11 0.36
N VAL A 113 -3.06 -3.17 -0.41
CA VAL A 113 -2.25 -4.40 -0.39
C VAL A 113 -1.51 -4.52 -1.71
N PHE A 114 -0.19 -4.56 -1.65
CA PHE A 114 0.70 -4.72 -2.80
C PHE A 114 1.19 -6.16 -2.86
N GLY A 115 1.07 -6.78 -4.02
CA GLY A 115 1.44 -8.18 -4.26
C GLY A 115 2.20 -8.37 -5.57
N ASN A 116 2.29 -9.61 -6.02
CA ASN A 116 2.95 -9.99 -7.28
C ASN A 116 2.01 -9.98 -8.50
N ALA A 117 0.73 -9.64 -8.36
CA ALA A 117 -0.20 -9.64 -9.47
C ALA A 117 0.16 -8.59 -10.55
N PHE A 118 -0.07 -8.93 -11.82
CA PHE A 118 0.14 -8.05 -12.97
C PHE A 118 -0.97 -8.23 -14.02
N TYR A 119 -1.17 -7.24 -14.89
CA TYR A 119 -2.07 -7.41 -16.04
C TYR A 119 -1.38 -8.26 -17.10
N SER A 120 -2.12 -9.16 -17.75
CA SER A 120 -1.56 -9.91 -18.87
C SER A 120 -1.43 -9.00 -20.10
N ILE A 121 -0.32 -9.16 -20.84
CA ILE A 121 0.01 -8.37 -22.03
C ILE A 121 0.01 -9.23 -23.30
N ASP A 122 -0.50 -8.69 -24.40
CA ASP A 122 -0.26 -9.25 -25.73
C ASP A 122 1.09 -8.77 -26.26
N PHE A 123 2.09 -9.65 -26.31
CA PHE A 123 3.44 -9.33 -26.81
C PHE A 123 3.51 -8.97 -28.30
N GLY A 124 2.45 -9.21 -29.09
CA GLY A 124 2.37 -8.74 -30.47
C GLY A 124 2.00 -7.26 -30.58
N THR A 125 1.25 -6.73 -29.63
CA THR A 125 0.73 -5.35 -29.66
C THR A 125 1.20 -4.47 -28.50
N PHE A 126 1.77 -5.08 -27.45
CA PHE A 126 2.09 -4.47 -26.16
C PHE A 126 0.89 -3.77 -25.50
N LEU A 127 -0.31 -4.34 -25.71
CA LEU A 127 -1.55 -3.89 -25.09
C LEU A 127 -2.02 -4.90 -24.06
N ALA A 128 -2.64 -4.43 -22.99
CA ALA A 128 -3.25 -5.29 -21.99
C ALA A 128 -4.38 -6.12 -22.61
N THR A 129 -4.44 -7.41 -22.26
CA THR A 129 -5.53 -8.30 -22.71
C THR A 129 -6.81 -8.06 -21.93
N GLY A 130 -6.69 -7.48 -20.73
CA GLY A 130 -7.78 -7.31 -19.74
C GLY A 130 -7.79 -8.39 -18.66
N ALA A 131 -7.01 -9.46 -18.82
CA ALA A 131 -6.78 -10.44 -17.77
C ALA A 131 -5.79 -9.89 -16.72
N VAL A 132 -5.90 -10.44 -15.52
CA VAL A 132 -4.98 -10.22 -14.41
C VAL A 132 -4.41 -11.59 -14.09
N ASP A 133 -3.10 -11.68 -13.99
CA ASP A 133 -2.41 -12.83 -13.43
C ASP A 133 -2.31 -12.58 -11.93
N ASP A 134 -3.16 -13.25 -11.14
CA ASP A 134 -3.23 -13.17 -9.68
C ASP A 134 -3.24 -14.56 -9.04
N ASP A 135 -2.75 -14.64 -7.81
CA ASP A 135 -2.70 -15.89 -7.03
C ASP A 135 -3.72 -15.98 -5.90
N GLY A 136 -4.56 -14.95 -5.74
CA GLY A 136 -5.68 -15.02 -4.80
C GLY A 136 -5.30 -14.62 -3.37
N GLY A 137 -5.85 -15.36 -2.41
CA GLY A 137 -5.57 -15.19 -0.99
C GLY A 137 -6.65 -14.41 -0.27
N LEU A 138 -6.96 -14.83 0.96
CA LEU A 138 -7.95 -14.20 1.81
C LEU A 138 -7.30 -13.06 2.59
N ILE A 139 -8.02 -11.96 2.73
CA ILE A 139 -7.64 -10.83 3.58
C ILE A 139 -8.58 -10.81 4.79
N GLU A 140 -8.01 -10.70 5.97
CA GLU A 140 -8.73 -10.54 7.22
C GLU A 140 -8.08 -9.42 8.04
N VAL A 141 -8.87 -8.61 8.73
CA VAL A 141 -8.37 -7.48 9.52
C VAL A 141 -8.78 -7.60 10.97
N SER A 142 -8.00 -6.99 11.86
CA SER A 142 -8.27 -7.01 13.31
C SER A 142 -7.82 -5.74 14.01
N ALA A 143 -8.63 -5.29 14.98
CA ALA A 143 -8.27 -4.21 15.89
C ALA A 143 -7.38 -4.68 17.06
N ASN A 144 -7.32 -5.99 17.35
CA ASN A 144 -6.71 -6.49 18.59
C ASN A 144 -5.77 -7.68 18.39
N GLY A 145 -5.55 -8.13 17.16
CA GLY A 145 -4.68 -9.26 16.83
C GLY A 145 -5.23 -10.62 17.27
N VAL A 146 -6.49 -10.69 17.70
CA VAL A 146 -7.15 -11.92 18.18
C VAL A 146 -8.38 -12.24 17.34
N ASN A 147 -9.28 -11.26 17.17
CA ASN A 147 -10.51 -11.42 16.40
C ASN A 147 -10.29 -10.87 15.00
N PHE A 148 -10.22 -11.77 14.02
CA PHE A 148 -10.02 -11.42 12.62
C PHE A 148 -11.34 -11.53 11.87
N PHE A 149 -11.60 -10.55 11.01
CA PHE A 149 -12.81 -10.44 10.22
C PHE A 149 -12.45 -10.37 8.74
N PRO A 150 -13.09 -11.18 7.88
CA PRO A 150 -12.79 -11.16 6.46
C PRO A 150 -13.26 -9.84 5.83
N VAL A 151 -12.49 -9.37 4.86
CA VAL A 151 -12.82 -8.21 4.02
C VAL A 151 -12.86 -8.62 2.55
N THR A 152 -13.48 -7.78 1.71
CA THR A 152 -13.56 -8.07 0.28
C THR A 152 -12.22 -7.77 -0.38
N GLY A 153 -11.76 -8.66 -1.25
CA GLY A 153 -10.50 -8.49 -1.94
C GLY A 153 -9.73 -9.81 -2.13
N SER A 154 -8.57 -9.69 -2.76
CA SER A 154 -7.61 -10.76 -2.96
C SER A 154 -6.25 -10.26 -2.48
N ALA A 155 -5.57 -11.02 -1.60
CA ALA A 155 -4.30 -10.61 -1.02
C ALA A 155 -3.25 -10.28 -2.10
N ASP A 156 -3.17 -11.15 -3.10
CA ASP A 156 -2.47 -10.89 -4.34
C ASP A 156 -3.52 -10.68 -5.45
N GLY A 157 -3.64 -9.46 -5.99
CA GLY A 157 -4.84 -9.10 -6.75
C GLY A 157 -4.73 -7.83 -7.60
N ARG A 158 -5.89 -7.33 -8.03
CA ARG A 158 -5.98 -6.21 -8.99
C ARG A 158 -5.23 -4.96 -8.51
N PHE A 159 -4.92 -4.14 -9.50
CA PHE A 159 -4.16 -2.90 -9.41
C PHE A 159 -2.66 -3.13 -9.16
N PRO A 160 -1.95 -3.78 -10.09
CA PRO A 160 -0.52 -4.05 -9.98
C PRO A 160 0.31 -2.82 -9.59
N THR A 161 1.38 -3.05 -8.85
CA THR A 161 2.28 -1.98 -8.37
C THR A 161 2.89 -1.20 -9.53
N VAL A 162 2.83 0.12 -9.44
CA VAL A 162 3.47 1.06 -10.38
C VAL A 162 4.42 1.93 -9.58
N GLY A 163 5.73 1.75 -9.76
CA GLY A 163 6.74 2.51 -9.01
C GLY A 163 6.87 3.97 -9.45
N TYR A 164 6.56 4.27 -10.72
CA TYR A 164 6.81 5.57 -11.34
C TYR A 164 5.73 5.97 -12.34
N LEU A 165 5.42 7.27 -12.40
CA LEU A 165 4.33 7.83 -13.21
C LEU A 165 4.74 8.22 -14.63
N ASP A 166 6.03 8.33 -14.90
CA ASP A 166 6.60 8.74 -16.20
C ASP A 166 7.11 7.57 -17.04
N ILE A 167 6.66 6.35 -16.73
CA ILE A 167 6.94 5.14 -17.50
C ILE A 167 5.90 4.94 -18.61
N ALA A 168 6.38 4.78 -19.84
CA ALA A 168 5.52 4.56 -21.02
C ALA A 168 5.65 3.15 -21.63
N GLU A 169 6.72 2.43 -21.31
CA GLU A 169 7.01 1.09 -21.84
C GLU A 169 6.67 0.03 -20.79
N PRO A 170 6.26 -1.19 -21.17
CA PRO A 170 5.84 -2.23 -20.22
C PRO A 170 7.00 -2.80 -19.37
N PHE A 171 8.21 -2.88 -19.93
CA PHE A 171 9.40 -3.46 -19.29
C PHE A 171 10.62 -2.54 -19.44
N PRO A 172 10.63 -1.36 -18.80
CA PRO A 172 11.78 -0.46 -18.83
C PRO A 172 12.95 -1.01 -18.00
N SER A 173 14.17 -0.66 -18.36
CA SER A 173 15.38 -1.07 -17.62
C SER A 173 15.96 0.03 -16.72
N LEU A 174 15.34 1.22 -16.73
CA LEU A 174 15.76 2.39 -15.97
C LEU A 174 14.57 2.95 -15.21
N ASP A 175 14.85 3.48 -14.02
CA ASP A 175 13.89 4.18 -13.16
C ASP A 175 13.20 5.33 -13.90
N GLY A 176 11.96 5.62 -13.48
CA GLY A 176 11.31 6.88 -13.77
C GLY A 176 11.83 8.00 -12.88
N ALA A 177 11.56 9.25 -13.26
CA ALA A 177 11.91 10.41 -12.45
C ALA A 177 10.76 10.85 -11.53
N VAL A 178 9.54 10.38 -11.77
CA VAL A 178 8.34 10.80 -11.04
C VAL A 178 7.78 9.62 -10.25
N LEU A 179 7.93 9.66 -8.93
CA LEU A 179 7.38 8.62 -8.04
C LEU A 179 5.85 8.63 -8.05
N SER A 180 5.27 7.43 -8.02
CA SER A 180 3.86 7.23 -7.69
C SER A 180 3.59 7.38 -6.18
N ASP A 181 2.32 7.58 -5.83
CA ASP A 181 1.86 7.68 -4.44
C ASP A 181 1.27 6.34 -3.98
N PHE A 182 2.02 5.60 -3.16
CA PHE A 182 1.60 4.32 -2.57
C PHE A 182 0.62 4.47 -1.41
N THR A 183 0.19 5.69 -1.07
CA THR A 183 -0.87 5.96 -0.08
C THR A 183 -2.17 6.41 -0.75
N LYS A 184 -2.22 6.44 -2.09
CA LYS A 184 -3.40 6.82 -2.87
C LYS A 184 -3.98 5.59 -3.56
N PRO A 185 -5.24 5.20 -3.32
CA PRO A 185 -5.87 4.09 -4.02
C PRO A 185 -6.17 4.42 -5.49
N VAL A 186 -6.14 3.41 -6.35
CA VAL A 186 -6.73 3.48 -7.70
C VAL A 186 -8.25 3.57 -7.57
N ASN A 187 -8.91 4.43 -8.35
CA ASN A 187 -10.36 4.49 -8.39
C ASN A 187 -10.93 3.20 -9.04
N PRO A 188 -11.57 2.29 -8.26
CA PRO A 188 -12.02 1.01 -8.81
C PRO A 188 -13.14 1.17 -9.84
N ALA A 189 -13.93 2.25 -9.76
CA ALA A 189 -14.99 2.53 -10.73
C ALA A 189 -14.44 3.09 -12.06
N ALA A 190 -13.29 3.76 -12.03
CA ALA A 190 -12.69 4.34 -13.23
C ALA A 190 -11.92 3.31 -14.07
N LEU A 191 -11.44 2.22 -13.45
CA LEU A 191 -10.57 1.24 -14.10
C LEU A 191 -11.07 -0.20 -13.92
N SER A 192 -12.31 -0.44 -14.37
CA SER A 192 -12.92 -1.78 -14.36
C SER A 192 -12.35 -2.70 -15.45
N ASN A 193 -11.87 -2.14 -16.56
CA ASN A 193 -11.25 -2.90 -17.65
C ASN A 193 -10.05 -2.15 -18.24
N VAL A 194 -8.96 -2.88 -18.49
CA VAL A 194 -7.73 -2.38 -19.13
C VAL A 194 -7.53 -2.92 -20.55
N THR A 195 -8.41 -3.79 -21.08
CA THR A 195 -8.26 -4.38 -22.43
C THR A 195 -7.96 -3.31 -23.48
N GLY A 196 -6.88 -3.53 -24.22
CA GLY A 196 -6.45 -2.64 -25.31
C GLY A 196 -5.70 -1.39 -24.85
N MET A 197 -5.50 -1.19 -23.55
CA MET A 197 -4.68 -0.09 -23.03
C MET A 197 -3.19 -0.45 -23.08
N ASN A 198 -2.37 0.55 -23.40
CA ASN A 198 -0.91 0.46 -23.22
C ASN A 198 -0.49 0.89 -21.81
N THR A 199 0.80 0.77 -21.47
CA THR A 199 1.35 1.13 -20.16
C THR A 199 1.01 2.56 -19.76
N ALA A 200 1.29 3.54 -20.62
CA ALA A 200 1.06 4.95 -20.31
C ALA A 200 -0.42 5.26 -20.03
N GLN A 201 -1.35 4.60 -20.73
CA GLN A 201 -2.79 4.77 -20.51
C GLN A 201 -3.22 4.21 -19.15
N ILE A 202 -2.68 3.05 -18.75
CA ILE A 202 -2.98 2.46 -17.43
C ILE A 202 -2.38 3.32 -16.31
N VAL A 203 -1.12 3.74 -16.44
CA VAL A 203 -0.45 4.62 -15.47
C VAL A 203 -1.19 5.96 -15.34
N ALA A 204 -1.66 6.54 -16.45
CA ALA A 204 -2.48 7.75 -16.41
C ALA A 204 -3.83 7.50 -15.72
N ALA A 205 -4.46 6.34 -15.92
CA ALA A 205 -5.72 5.98 -15.28
C ALA A 205 -5.59 5.73 -13.77
N TYR A 206 -4.38 5.42 -13.28
CA TYR A 206 -4.09 5.34 -11.84
C TYR A 206 -4.09 6.72 -11.17
N ASP A 207 -4.07 7.81 -11.94
CA ASP A 207 -4.15 9.18 -11.45
C ASP A 207 -3.12 9.48 -10.34
N GLY A 208 -1.88 8.99 -10.52
CA GLY A 208 -0.80 9.18 -9.55
C GLY A 208 -0.76 8.16 -8.41
N SER A 209 -1.74 7.25 -8.31
CA SER A 209 -1.64 6.07 -7.44
C SER A 209 -0.48 5.17 -7.86
N GLY A 210 0.18 4.54 -6.90
CA GLY A 210 1.15 3.47 -7.15
C GLY A 210 0.54 2.07 -7.26
N GLY A 211 -0.79 1.95 -7.33
CA GLY A 211 -1.48 0.66 -7.36
C GLY A 211 -1.82 0.15 -5.97
N GLY A 212 -1.83 -1.18 -5.83
CA GLY A 212 -2.28 -1.89 -4.66
C GLY A 212 -3.79 -2.11 -4.65
N LEU A 213 -4.22 -3.29 -4.21
CA LEU A 213 -5.63 -3.55 -4.01
C LEU A 213 -6.16 -2.72 -2.85
N GLY A 214 -7.18 -1.90 -3.12
CA GLY A 214 -7.90 -1.17 -2.09
C GLY A 214 -8.82 -2.06 -1.26
N VAL A 215 -8.75 -1.92 0.06
CA VAL A 215 -9.63 -2.59 1.02
C VAL A 215 -10.34 -1.56 1.90
N ASP A 216 -11.65 -1.76 2.07
CA ASP A 216 -12.53 -1.01 2.97
C ASP A 216 -12.72 -1.81 4.27
N ILE A 217 -12.23 -1.29 5.40
CA ILE A 217 -12.31 -1.98 6.69
C ILE A 217 -13.67 -1.82 7.36
N SER A 218 -14.45 -0.82 6.96
CA SER A 218 -15.83 -0.60 7.43
C SER A 218 -16.74 -1.77 7.03
N SER A 219 -16.39 -2.48 5.95
CA SER A 219 -17.06 -3.71 5.51
C SER A 219 -17.01 -4.85 6.55
N ALA A 220 -16.02 -4.83 7.44
CA ALA A 220 -15.90 -5.73 8.60
C ALA A 220 -16.56 -5.17 9.88
N GLY A 221 -17.15 -3.97 9.82
CA GLY A 221 -17.76 -3.28 10.96
C GLY A 221 -16.75 -2.67 11.94
N LEU A 222 -15.53 -2.39 11.48
CA LEU A 222 -14.44 -1.85 12.30
C LEU A 222 -14.16 -0.39 11.90
N ALA A 223 -14.03 0.49 12.90
CA ALA A 223 -13.65 1.89 12.68
C ALA A 223 -12.12 2.09 12.59
N SER A 224 -11.35 1.12 13.07
CA SER A 224 -9.89 1.12 12.98
C SER A 224 -9.34 -0.30 13.14
N ILE A 225 -8.19 -0.58 12.52
CA ILE A 225 -7.46 -1.85 12.65
C ILE A 225 -5.99 -1.58 12.95
N SER A 226 -5.31 -2.52 13.60
CA SER A 226 -3.85 -2.51 13.76
C SER A 226 -3.20 -3.74 13.16
N TYR A 227 -3.99 -4.70 12.68
CA TYR A 227 -3.51 -5.98 12.20
C TYR A 227 -4.21 -6.35 10.91
N ILE A 228 -3.44 -6.90 9.99
CA ILE A 228 -3.92 -7.55 8.78
C ILE A 228 -3.36 -8.97 8.72
N ARG A 229 -4.20 -9.91 8.30
CA ARG A 229 -3.82 -11.29 8.07
C ARG A 229 -4.17 -11.68 6.65
N PHE A 230 -3.18 -12.25 5.97
CA PHE A 230 -3.33 -12.93 4.71
C PHE A 230 -3.34 -14.43 4.95
N SER A 231 -4.31 -15.14 4.39
CA SER A 231 -4.46 -16.58 4.57
C SER A 231 -4.64 -17.26 3.22
N ASN A 232 -3.91 -18.36 2.99
CA ASN A 232 -4.09 -19.18 1.80
C ASN A 232 -4.78 -20.50 2.18
N PRO A 233 -5.99 -20.81 1.67
CA PRO A 233 -6.72 -22.01 2.05
C PRO A 233 -5.92 -23.31 1.83
N LEU A 234 -6.17 -24.29 2.70
CA LEU A 234 -5.64 -25.64 2.51
C LEU A 234 -6.09 -26.19 1.15
N GLY A 235 -5.14 -26.77 0.40
CA GLY A 235 -5.40 -27.32 -0.92
C GLY A 235 -5.43 -26.30 -2.06
N SER A 236 -5.15 -25.02 -1.80
CA SER A 236 -4.89 -24.05 -2.85
C SER A 236 -3.74 -24.51 -3.76
N LEU A 237 -3.86 -24.23 -5.06
CA LEU A 237 -2.83 -24.51 -6.07
C LEU A 237 -2.02 -23.26 -6.43
N LYS A 238 -2.29 -22.15 -5.74
CA LYS A 238 -1.66 -20.84 -5.92
C LYS A 238 -1.00 -20.42 -4.61
N THR A 239 -0.05 -19.50 -4.68
CA THR A 239 0.76 -19.10 -3.53
C THR A 239 0.84 -17.59 -3.39
N PRO A 240 -0.24 -16.91 -2.97
CA PRO A 240 -0.32 -15.45 -2.92
C PRO A 240 0.94 -14.82 -2.34
N GLU A 241 1.47 -13.84 -3.05
CA GLU A 241 2.66 -13.10 -2.66
C GLU A 241 2.34 -11.68 -2.20
N ILE A 242 3.02 -11.25 -1.13
CA ILE A 242 2.85 -9.93 -0.53
C ILE A 242 4.17 -9.18 -0.58
N ASP A 243 4.12 -7.98 -1.16
CA ASP A 243 5.21 -7.00 -1.24
C ASP A 243 5.13 -6.01 -0.08
N ALA A 244 3.95 -5.43 0.17
CA ALA A 244 3.76 -4.46 1.24
C ALA A 244 2.29 -4.19 1.54
N VAL A 245 2.02 -3.48 2.65
CA VAL A 245 0.69 -2.96 2.99
C VAL A 245 0.82 -1.51 3.42
N ALA A 246 -0.10 -0.66 2.96
CA ALA A 246 -0.10 0.77 3.27
C ALA A 246 -1.46 1.27 3.80
N ASP A 247 -1.42 2.20 4.75
CA ASP A 247 -2.52 3.06 5.16
C ASP A 247 -2.82 4.08 4.04
N VAL A 248 -4.10 4.28 3.74
CA VAL A 248 -4.52 5.26 2.76
C VAL A 248 -4.48 6.66 3.36
N ARG A 249 -3.80 7.57 2.65
CA ARG A 249 -3.77 8.97 3.05
C ARG A 249 -5.11 9.63 2.75
N ALA A 250 -5.83 10.00 3.80
CA ALA A 250 -6.99 10.89 3.74
C ALA A 250 -6.66 12.18 2.96
N VAL A 251 -7.54 12.60 2.04
CA VAL A 251 -7.35 13.83 1.26
C VAL A 251 -8.15 14.97 1.91
N PRO A 252 -7.49 16.01 2.47
CA PRO A 252 -8.20 17.13 3.07
C PRO A 252 -9.04 17.87 2.01
N GLU A 253 -10.32 18.12 2.29
CA GLU A 253 -11.15 18.87 1.34
C GLU A 253 -10.60 20.31 1.15
N PRO A 254 -10.40 20.78 -0.10
CA PRO A 254 -9.91 22.13 -0.39
C PRO A 254 -10.79 23.26 0.17
N ALA A 255 -12.08 22.98 0.39
CA ALA A 255 -13.06 23.98 0.80
C ALA A 255 -12.90 24.43 2.27
N THR A 256 -12.47 23.56 3.17
CA THR A 256 -12.40 23.87 4.61
C THR A 256 -11.33 24.92 4.91
N ILE A 257 -10.16 24.82 4.26
CA ILE A 257 -9.07 25.80 4.40
C ILE A 257 -9.50 27.14 3.80
N SER A 258 -10.14 27.11 2.63
CA SER A 258 -10.64 28.31 1.96
C SER A 258 -11.72 29.03 2.78
N LEU A 259 -12.65 28.28 3.37
CA LEU A 259 -13.71 28.81 4.23
C LEU A 259 -13.16 29.35 5.57
N LEU A 260 -12.17 28.69 6.18
CA LEU A 260 -11.49 29.20 7.37
C LEU A 260 -10.73 30.50 7.08
N ALA A 261 -10.06 30.60 5.94
CA ALA A 261 -9.37 31.83 5.52
C ALA A 261 -10.35 32.99 5.25
N ILE A 262 -11.49 32.71 4.61
CA ILE A 262 -12.55 33.70 4.41
C ILE A 262 -13.20 34.11 5.73
N ALA A 263 -13.46 33.17 6.64
CA ALA A 263 -14.02 33.47 7.96
C ALA A 263 -13.06 34.32 8.82
N ALA A 264 -11.76 34.00 8.81
CA ALA A 264 -10.74 34.74 9.54
C ALA A 264 -10.60 36.18 9.02
N THR A 265 -10.63 36.38 7.70
CA THR A 265 -10.57 37.71 7.08
C THR A 265 -11.85 38.53 7.33
N ALA A 266 -13.03 37.90 7.30
CA ALA A 266 -14.30 38.54 7.64
C ALA A 266 -14.34 39.00 9.11
N ILE A 267 -13.90 38.16 10.06
CA ILE A 267 -13.83 38.51 11.49
C ILE A 267 -12.82 39.63 11.74
N ALA A 268 -11.65 39.59 11.10
CA ALA A 268 -10.65 40.65 11.21
C ALA A 268 -11.16 41.99 10.63
N GLY A 269 -11.89 41.94 9.51
CA GLY A 269 -12.52 43.11 8.91
C GLY A 269 -13.62 43.72 9.77
N LEU A 270 -14.46 42.89 10.40
CA LEU A 270 -15.51 43.33 11.32
C LEU A 270 -14.93 43.96 12.59
N ARG A 271 -13.86 43.39 13.17
CA ARG A 271 -13.18 43.95 14.35
C ARG A 271 -12.50 45.30 14.08
N ARG A 272 -12.04 45.54 12.85
CA ARG A 272 -11.45 46.84 12.45
C ARG A 272 -12.50 47.94 12.27
N ARG A 273 -13.76 47.59 12.02
CA ARG A 273 -14.86 48.57 11.89
C ARG A 273 -15.50 48.98 13.23
N GLN A 274 -15.20 48.24 14.29
CA GLN A 274 -15.75 48.47 15.64
C GLN A 274 -14.77 49.22 16.58
N ARG A 275 -13.60 49.64 16.08
CA ARG A 275 -12.65 50.52 16.76
C ARG A 275 -12.62 51.86 16.03
#